data_AF-A0A9X3EYN5-F1
#
_entry.id   AF-A0A9X3EYN5-F1
#
_cell.length_a   1.000
_cell.length_b   1.000
_cell.length_c   1.000
_cell.angle_alpha   90.00
_cell.angle_beta   90.00
_cell.angle_gamma   90.00
#
_symmetry.space_group_name_H-M   'P 1'
#
loop_
_entity.id
_entity.type
_entity.pdbx_description
1 polymer ?
#
loop_
_entity_poly.entity_id
_entity_poly.type
_entity_poly.pdbx_seq_one_letter_code
_entity_poly.pdbx_strand_id
1 'polypeptide(L)'
;MVESLEAEYARLQHRIANWQTVPKTAEMLAEHEAMVAARSRSENTREKFAAGVEFAISMRKQRLGLGDVVEGVLALNELRRLRTEELAQELAPGQAQAAGDAKAYLDRWHRVILDNALETVDGAMMPVRYWYEDFMPKLLSAFSVSNASHVATCEAPTDPVMDGWFQWMHDAGEFAVYGKELVAAFPSCSPPEKLRLLQSWWLSRHYLNGVQKRRERAEFGRDSGSISQYVSFIDVYVGRNDVRDAQMRVSFPYFIGPAVWRFLHTVAEIACDKPAAEQQRLAAGFKQFFKLFATMYPCPYCRHHLNAYVVQNREVDMYPVEYLLLGHDLEATSFNMSIDDKLGSVSDGPSLRLFLWKLHNTVSSSIARSEEWYHRDDGAFYTTRYWPSLAAELARARAFNQPSIPVERVESNFRLMGPVGRLAGVRLELHRLLARGDAASALQAKTIAQDYIRQLETRVIEERFLQDNYHFDPNLSDPLTVGFSEAEEKLGRSGLYTED
;
A
#
# COMPACT_ATOMS: atom_id res chain seq x y z
N MET A 1 9.02 -21.77 -14.14
CA MET A 1 9.05 -20.40 -13.57
C MET A 1 10.06 -20.25 -12.43
N VAL A 2 10.02 -21.11 -11.41
CA VAL A 2 10.93 -21.06 -10.24
C VAL A 2 12.40 -21.23 -10.62
N GLU A 3 12.71 -22.14 -11.54
CA GLU A 3 14.09 -22.40 -12.01
C GLU A 3 14.81 -21.16 -12.58
N SER A 4 14.08 -20.22 -13.22
CA SER A 4 14.67 -18.99 -13.76
C SER A 4 15.12 -18.02 -12.66
N LEU A 5 14.32 -17.92 -11.59
CA LEU A 5 14.62 -17.07 -10.44
C LEU A 5 15.81 -17.63 -9.66
N GLU A 6 15.82 -18.94 -9.41
CA GLU A 6 16.93 -19.63 -8.75
C GLU A 6 18.22 -19.51 -9.57
N ALA A 7 18.14 -19.65 -10.90
CA ALA A 7 19.29 -19.48 -11.77
C ALA A 7 19.83 -18.05 -11.78
N GLU A 8 18.96 -17.02 -11.81
CA GLU A 8 19.43 -15.63 -11.73
C GLU A 8 20.02 -15.30 -10.35
N TYR A 9 19.42 -15.81 -9.28
CA TYR A 9 19.97 -15.65 -7.94
C TYR A 9 21.35 -16.32 -7.82
N ALA A 10 21.52 -17.52 -8.36
CA ALA A 10 22.82 -18.19 -8.44
C ALA A 10 23.84 -17.38 -9.27
N ARG A 11 23.42 -16.76 -10.39
CA ARG A 11 24.27 -15.85 -11.18
C ARG A 11 24.70 -14.62 -10.38
N LEU A 12 23.79 -14.03 -9.60
CA LEU A 12 24.09 -12.91 -8.69
C LEU A 12 25.12 -13.33 -7.63
N GLN A 13 24.89 -14.45 -6.94
CA GLN A 13 25.82 -14.98 -5.94
C GLN A 13 27.20 -15.26 -6.54
N HIS A 14 27.25 -15.89 -7.72
CA HIS A 14 28.49 -16.15 -8.43
C HIS A 14 29.23 -14.85 -8.79
N ARG A 15 28.51 -13.84 -9.30
CA ARG A 15 29.07 -12.53 -9.66
C ARG A 15 29.64 -11.80 -8.45
N ILE A 16 28.95 -11.84 -7.31
CA ILE A 16 29.45 -11.26 -6.05
C ILE A 16 30.75 -11.96 -5.62
N ALA A 17 30.74 -13.30 -5.58
CA ALA A 17 31.90 -14.08 -5.13
C ALA A 17 33.12 -13.93 -6.05
N ASN A 18 32.90 -13.66 -7.34
CA ASN A 18 33.94 -13.66 -8.37
C ASN A 18 34.08 -12.29 -9.07
N TRP A 19 33.69 -11.19 -8.41
CA TRP A 19 33.64 -9.87 -9.06
C TRP A 19 34.95 -9.48 -9.73
N GLN A 20 36.10 -9.82 -9.13
CA GLN A 20 37.42 -9.48 -9.67
C GLN A 20 37.71 -10.18 -11.00
N THR A 21 37.20 -11.40 -11.20
CA THR A 21 37.56 -12.26 -12.34
C THR A 21 36.46 -12.36 -13.40
N VAL A 22 35.22 -12.04 -13.06
CA VAL A 22 34.11 -12.04 -14.02
C VAL A 22 34.31 -10.92 -15.08
N PRO A 23 34.07 -11.21 -16.37
CA PRO A 23 34.04 -10.19 -17.43
C PRO A 23 33.01 -9.11 -17.13
N LYS A 24 33.39 -7.84 -17.29
CA LYS A 24 32.53 -6.68 -16.99
C LYS A 24 32.20 -5.95 -18.28
N THR A 25 30.92 -5.62 -18.44
CA THR A 25 30.50 -4.69 -19.51
C THR A 25 30.81 -3.26 -19.11
N ALA A 26 30.76 -2.33 -20.07
CA ALA A 26 30.92 -0.90 -19.78
C ALA A 26 29.88 -0.40 -18.76
N GLU A 27 28.64 -0.88 -18.86
CA GLU A 27 27.56 -0.52 -17.94
C GLU A 27 27.75 -1.08 -16.52
N MET A 28 28.30 -2.30 -16.40
CA MET A 28 28.67 -2.85 -15.09
C MET A 28 29.78 -2.04 -14.42
N LEU A 29 30.75 -1.55 -15.19
CA LEU A 29 31.84 -0.70 -14.67
C LEU A 29 31.30 0.65 -14.22
N ALA A 30 30.44 1.29 -15.03
CA ALA A 30 29.83 2.57 -14.69
C ALA A 30 29.00 2.49 -13.40
N GLU A 31 28.16 1.46 -13.25
CA GLU A 31 27.38 1.27 -12.01
C GLU A 31 28.29 0.97 -10.81
N HIS A 32 29.35 0.19 -10.99
CA HIS A 32 30.31 -0.07 -9.93
C HIS A 32 31.04 1.21 -9.46
N GLU A 33 31.47 2.07 -10.38
CA GLU A 33 32.05 3.38 -10.05
C GLU A 33 31.04 4.23 -9.25
N ALA A 34 29.77 4.23 -9.65
CA ALA A 34 28.71 4.93 -8.93
C ALA A 34 28.47 4.36 -7.52
N MET A 35 28.58 3.04 -7.33
CA MET A 35 28.52 2.39 -6.02
C MET A 35 29.70 2.81 -5.13
N VAL A 36 30.94 2.80 -5.66
CA VAL A 36 32.15 3.21 -4.92
C VAL A 36 32.07 4.69 -4.51
N ALA A 37 31.60 5.57 -5.41
CA ALA A 37 31.40 6.98 -5.11
C ALA A 37 30.34 7.20 -4.01
N ALA A 38 29.23 6.44 -4.05
CA ALA A 38 28.19 6.52 -3.02
C ALA A 38 28.69 6.08 -1.64
N ARG A 39 29.48 5.00 -1.57
CA ARG A 39 30.13 4.54 -0.33
C ARG A 39 31.06 5.61 0.24
N SER A 40 31.88 6.21 -0.61
CA SER A 40 32.83 7.28 -0.23
C SER A 40 32.12 8.52 0.34
N ARG A 41 30.92 8.86 -0.18
CA ARG A 41 30.08 9.93 0.39
C ARG A 41 29.53 9.56 1.76
N SER A 42 28.99 8.34 1.91
CA SER A 42 28.45 7.83 3.19
C SER A 42 29.51 7.71 4.30
N GLU A 43 30.76 7.46 3.94
CA GLU A 43 31.90 7.45 4.87
C GLU A 43 32.34 8.85 5.33
N ASN A 44 31.98 9.90 4.59
CA ASN A 44 32.49 11.25 4.84
C ASN A 44 31.88 11.84 6.12
N THR A 45 32.70 11.90 7.16
CA THR A 45 32.38 12.33 8.53
C THR A 45 31.68 13.70 8.61
N ARG A 46 31.81 14.52 7.56
CA ARG A 46 31.23 15.87 7.46
C ARG A 46 29.69 15.88 7.37
N GLU A 47 29.08 14.93 6.67
CA GLU A 47 27.60 14.82 6.59
C GLU A 47 27.02 14.27 7.88
N LYS A 48 27.66 13.25 8.46
CA LYS A 48 27.30 12.72 9.80
C LYS A 48 27.46 13.80 10.88
N PHE A 49 28.48 14.65 10.78
CA PHE A 49 28.70 15.79 11.67
C PHE A 49 27.65 16.90 11.46
N ALA A 50 27.34 17.26 10.21
CA ALA A 50 26.32 18.25 9.89
C ALA A 50 24.93 17.81 10.39
N ALA A 51 24.55 16.55 10.13
CA ALA A 51 23.33 15.95 10.67
C ALA A 51 23.32 15.94 12.21
N GLY A 52 24.47 15.65 12.84
CA GLY A 52 24.63 15.71 14.30
C GLY A 52 24.49 17.13 14.88
N VAL A 53 24.97 18.16 14.18
CA VAL A 53 24.84 19.57 14.57
C VAL A 53 23.40 20.05 14.40
N GLU A 54 22.76 19.72 13.28
CA GLU A 54 21.36 20.07 13.00
C GLU A 54 20.40 19.37 13.97
N PHE A 55 20.72 18.13 14.36
CA PHE A 55 20.07 17.40 15.44
C PHE A 55 20.18 18.11 16.79
N ALA A 56 21.38 18.53 17.19
CA ALA A 56 21.59 19.26 18.44
C ALA A 56 20.83 20.60 18.48
N ILE A 57 20.74 21.30 17.34
CA ILE A 57 19.97 22.55 17.21
C ILE A 57 18.47 22.28 17.32
N SER A 58 17.96 21.23 16.68
CA SER A 58 16.55 20.86 16.71
C SER A 58 16.09 20.42 18.10
N MET A 59 16.90 19.60 18.79
CA MET A 59 16.68 19.20 20.18
C MET A 59 16.54 20.43 21.10
N ARG A 60 17.42 21.41 20.94
CA ARG A 60 17.39 22.65 21.71
C ARG A 60 16.17 23.53 21.39
N LYS A 61 15.79 23.64 20.11
CA LYS A 61 14.64 24.44 19.67
C LYS A 61 13.31 23.85 20.15
N GLN A 62 13.20 22.52 20.22
CA GLN A 62 11.99 21.82 20.65
C GLN A 62 11.98 21.43 22.13
N ARG A 63 13.01 21.79 22.90
CA ARG A 63 13.18 21.46 24.34
C ARG A 63 13.14 19.95 24.63
N LEU A 64 13.64 19.14 23.71
CA LEU A 64 13.73 17.69 23.86
C LEU A 64 14.99 17.34 24.67
N GLY A 65 14.88 16.41 25.61
CA GLY A 65 15.98 15.84 26.38
C GLY A 65 16.57 14.58 25.74
N LEU A 66 17.79 14.19 26.10
CA LEU A 66 18.44 12.96 25.59
C LEU A 66 17.63 11.68 25.86
N GLY A 67 16.80 11.65 26.91
CA GLY A 67 15.88 10.55 27.21
C GLY A 67 14.65 10.49 26.29
N ASP A 68 14.36 11.55 25.54
CA ASP A 68 13.26 11.59 24.56
C ASP A 68 13.71 11.04 23.19
N VAL A 69 15.00 10.79 23.03
CA VAL A 69 15.60 10.22 21.81
C VAL A 69 15.43 8.69 21.86
N VAL A 70 14.20 8.24 21.65
CA VAL A 70 13.92 6.84 21.35
C VAL A 70 14.35 6.55 19.92
N GLU A 71 14.83 5.33 19.65
CA GLU A 71 15.09 4.83 18.29
C GLU A 71 13.96 5.26 17.33
N GLY A 72 14.30 6.13 16.39
CA GLY A 72 13.38 6.61 15.36
C GLY A 72 13.08 8.12 15.36
N VAL A 73 13.65 8.94 16.25
CA VAL A 73 13.78 10.40 15.99
C VAL A 73 14.75 10.65 14.83
N LEU A 74 15.81 9.85 14.73
CA LEU A 74 16.73 9.84 13.59
C LEU A 74 16.03 9.40 12.30
N ALA A 75 15.17 8.38 12.39
CA ALA A 75 14.34 7.96 11.26
C ALA A 75 13.33 9.05 10.86
N LEU A 76 12.73 9.76 11.81
CA LEU A 76 11.81 10.88 11.54
C LEU A 76 12.48 12.06 10.84
N ASN A 77 13.68 12.45 11.25
CA ASN A 77 14.42 13.53 10.59
C ASN A 77 14.90 13.12 9.21
N GLU A 78 15.40 11.90 9.05
CA GLU A 78 15.79 11.37 7.74
C GLU A 78 14.57 11.21 6.82
N LEU A 79 13.43 10.75 7.34
CA LEU A 79 12.18 10.68 6.60
C LEU A 79 11.64 12.06 6.24
N ARG A 80 11.78 13.07 7.11
CA ARG A 80 11.41 14.46 6.78
C ARG A 80 12.34 15.04 5.72
N ARG A 81 13.64 14.73 5.75
CA ARG A 81 14.60 15.11 4.71
C ARG A 81 14.23 14.46 3.39
N LEU A 82 14.05 13.13 3.38
CA LEU A 82 13.60 12.36 2.21
C LEU A 82 12.26 12.87 1.70
N ARG A 83 11.29 13.15 2.57
CA ARG A 83 9.99 13.69 2.18
C ARG A 83 10.08 15.11 1.63
N THR A 84 11.03 15.92 2.10
CA THR A 84 11.26 17.26 1.56
C THR A 84 11.92 17.17 0.18
N GLU A 85 12.82 16.21 -0.02
CA GLU A 85 13.44 15.91 -1.32
C GLU A 85 12.45 15.29 -2.31
N GLU A 86 11.61 14.36 -1.85
CA GLU A 86 10.51 13.76 -2.62
C GLU A 86 9.45 14.81 -2.95
N LEU A 87 8.99 15.64 -2.00
CA LEU A 87 8.07 16.76 -2.28
C LEU A 87 8.68 17.77 -3.25
N ALA A 88 9.99 18.03 -3.16
CA ALA A 88 10.69 18.91 -4.10
C ALA A 88 10.80 18.29 -5.50
N GLN A 89 10.93 16.96 -5.61
CA GLN A 89 10.86 16.22 -6.88
C GLN A 89 9.43 16.10 -7.41
N GLU A 90 8.43 15.95 -6.54
CA GLU A 90 7.00 15.85 -6.86
C GLU A 90 6.44 17.20 -7.35
N LEU A 91 6.94 18.32 -6.79
CA LEU A 91 6.62 19.68 -7.22
C LEU A 91 7.52 20.18 -8.36
N ALA A 92 8.56 19.41 -8.72
CA ALA A 92 9.37 19.75 -9.88
C ALA A 92 8.53 19.57 -11.15
N PRO A 93 8.62 20.49 -12.13
CA PRO A 93 7.99 20.28 -13.42
C PRO A 93 8.44 18.93 -13.98
N GLY A 94 7.48 18.15 -14.49
CA GLY A 94 7.74 16.81 -15.03
C GLY A 94 8.99 16.83 -15.89
N GLN A 95 9.96 15.96 -15.55
CA GLN A 95 11.23 15.93 -16.27
C GLN A 95 10.92 15.77 -17.76
N ALA A 96 11.52 16.64 -18.58
CA ALA A 96 11.41 16.51 -20.02
C ALA A 96 11.81 15.08 -20.38
N GLN A 97 10.95 14.40 -21.15
CA GLN A 97 11.20 13.06 -21.66
C GLN A 97 12.62 13.07 -22.24
N ALA A 98 13.54 12.34 -21.62
CA ALA A 98 14.93 12.35 -22.09
C ALA A 98 14.93 11.95 -23.57
N ALA A 99 15.47 12.81 -24.42
CA ALA A 99 15.54 12.55 -25.85
C ALA A 99 16.38 11.28 -26.10
N GLY A 100 15.76 10.24 -26.66
CA GLY A 100 16.42 8.96 -26.92
C GLY A 100 15.43 7.79 -26.98
N ASP A 101 15.91 6.64 -27.45
CA ASP A 101 15.16 5.39 -27.42
C ASP A 101 15.05 4.88 -25.97
N ALA A 102 13.82 4.76 -25.46
CA ALA A 102 13.57 4.25 -24.11
C ALA A 102 14.10 2.82 -23.92
N LYS A 103 14.12 2.00 -24.99
CA LYS A 103 14.66 0.63 -24.93
C LYS A 103 16.15 0.57 -24.66
N ALA A 104 16.90 1.65 -24.90
CA ALA A 104 18.32 1.73 -24.53
C ALA A 104 18.54 1.57 -23.01
N TYR A 105 17.52 1.81 -22.19
CA TYR A 105 17.59 1.57 -20.75
C TYR A 105 17.76 0.08 -20.40
N LEU A 106 17.31 -0.84 -21.26
CA LEU A 106 17.41 -2.29 -21.02
C LEU A 106 18.85 -2.79 -20.92
N ASP A 107 19.80 -2.06 -21.50
CA ASP A 107 21.22 -2.44 -21.47
C ASP A 107 21.94 -2.01 -20.19
N ARG A 108 21.27 -1.25 -19.31
CA ARG A 108 21.81 -0.79 -18.03
C ARG A 108 21.90 -1.90 -17.00
N TRP A 109 22.66 -1.62 -15.95
CA TRP A 109 22.79 -2.45 -14.75
C TRP A 109 22.48 -1.59 -13.52
N HIS A 110 21.79 -2.17 -12.54
CA HIS A 110 21.49 -1.50 -11.28
C HIS A 110 21.94 -2.33 -10.10
N ARG A 111 22.51 -1.65 -9.10
CA ARG A 111 22.80 -2.24 -7.79
C ARG A 111 21.53 -2.84 -7.16
N VAL A 112 21.70 -3.92 -6.39
CA VAL A 112 20.62 -4.56 -5.63
C VAL A 112 20.98 -4.66 -4.16
N ILE A 113 19.96 -4.60 -3.31
CA ILE A 113 20.08 -4.77 -1.87
C ILE A 113 19.89 -6.25 -1.55
N LEU A 114 20.82 -6.81 -0.78
CA LEU A 114 20.79 -8.23 -0.37
C LEU A 114 20.06 -8.34 0.98
N ASP A 115 20.81 -8.32 2.08
CA ASP A 115 20.29 -8.75 3.40
C ASP A 115 20.33 -7.61 4.43
N ASN A 116 21.23 -6.64 4.22
CA ASN A 116 21.33 -5.40 4.95
C ASN A 116 21.15 -4.26 3.95
N ALA A 117 20.53 -3.14 4.32
CA ALA A 117 20.37 -1.95 3.46
C ALA A 117 21.69 -1.26 3.03
N LEU A 118 22.81 -1.99 3.10
CA LEU A 118 24.15 -1.56 2.79
C LEU A 118 24.49 -1.95 1.35
N GLU A 119 24.68 -0.94 0.50
CA GLU A 119 25.13 -1.07 -0.90
C GLU A 119 26.65 -1.35 -1.02
N THR A 120 27.21 -2.10 -0.06
CA THR A 120 28.67 -2.21 0.15
C THR A 120 29.32 -3.37 -0.59
N VAL A 121 28.54 -4.28 -1.16
CA VAL A 121 29.04 -5.50 -1.78
C VAL A 121 29.28 -5.28 -3.27
N ASP A 122 30.52 -5.55 -3.71
CA ASP A 122 30.86 -5.48 -5.13
C ASP A 122 30.16 -6.59 -5.93
N GLY A 123 29.76 -6.26 -7.17
CA GLY A 123 29.01 -7.18 -8.02
C GLY A 123 27.56 -7.43 -7.60
N ALA A 124 27.08 -6.83 -6.50
CA ALA A 124 25.68 -6.83 -6.08
C ALA A 124 24.85 -5.90 -6.98
N MET A 125 24.69 -6.31 -8.23
CA MET A 125 23.95 -5.61 -9.27
C MET A 125 23.25 -6.61 -10.18
N MET A 126 22.18 -6.20 -10.85
CA MET A 126 21.41 -6.99 -11.79
C MET A 126 21.21 -6.25 -13.10
N PRO A 127 21.13 -6.96 -14.24
CA PRO A 127 20.83 -6.33 -15.52
C PRO A 127 19.39 -5.81 -15.52
N VAL A 128 19.16 -4.61 -16.03
CA VAL A 128 17.81 -4.02 -16.14
C VAL A 128 16.89 -4.92 -16.94
N ARG A 129 17.41 -5.48 -18.03
CA ARG A 129 16.74 -6.47 -18.88
C ARG A 129 16.06 -7.61 -18.12
N TYR A 130 16.66 -8.11 -17.05
CA TYR A 130 16.06 -9.19 -16.26
C TYR A 130 14.68 -8.79 -15.71
N TRP A 131 14.54 -7.55 -15.21
CA TRP A 131 13.27 -7.08 -14.66
C TRP A 131 12.17 -7.00 -15.72
N TYR A 132 12.50 -6.49 -16.92
CA TYR A 132 11.55 -6.26 -18.01
C TYR A 132 11.21 -7.51 -18.83
N GLU A 133 12.21 -8.36 -19.08
CA GLU A 133 12.11 -9.46 -20.05
C GLU A 133 11.98 -10.83 -19.39
N ASP A 134 12.33 -10.96 -18.11
CA ASP A 134 12.27 -12.24 -17.39
C ASP A 134 11.33 -12.21 -16.18
N PHE A 135 11.51 -11.26 -15.27
CA PHE A 135 10.74 -11.18 -14.02
C PHE A 135 9.30 -10.69 -14.24
N MET A 136 9.11 -9.51 -14.85
CA MET A 136 7.78 -8.91 -15.02
C MET A 136 6.82 -9.76 -15.85
N PRO A 137 7.21 -10.40 -16.98
CA PRO A 137 6.31 -11.27 -17.74
C PRO A 137 5.78 -12.46 -16.91
N LYS A 138 6.65 -13.05 -16.07
CA LYS A 138 6.24 -14.13 -15.16
C LYS A 138 5.29 -13.62 -14.10
N LEU A 139 5.57 -12.45 -13.54
CA LEU A 139 4.72 -11.82 -12.54
C LEU A 139 3.33 -11.52 -13.12
N LEU A 140 3.26 -10.87 -14.28
CA LEU A 140 2.01 -10.60 -14.97
C LEU A 140 1.22 -11.89 -15.22
N SER A 141 1.87 -12.90 -15.78
CA SER A 141 1.20 -14.19 -16.07
C SER A 141 0.68 -14.87 -14.80
N ALA A 142 1.41 -14.80 -13.69
CA ALA A 142 0.96 -15.36 -12.41
C ALA A 142 -0.32 -14.71 -11.87
N PHE A 143 -0.61 -13.46 -12.27
CA PHE A 143 -1.76 -12.69 -11.78
C PHE A 143 -2.86 -12.45 -12.83
N SER A 144 -2.58 -12.64 -14.12
CA SER A 144 -3.56 -12.40 -15.20
C SER A 144 -4.12 -13.69 -15.83
N VAL A 145 -3.46 -14.83 -15.64
CA VAL A 145 -3.92 -16.11 -16.20
C VAL A 145 -5.17 -16.57 -15.46
N SER A 146 -6.27 -16.67 -16.19
CA SER A 146 -7.60 -16.91 -15.65
C SER A 146 -7.95 -18.41 -15.64
N ASN A 147 -7.42 -19.18 -16.59
CA ASN A 147 -7.70 -20.61 -16.74
C ASN A 147 -6.56 -21.32 -17.50
N ALA A 148 -6.64 -22.65 -17.58
CA ALA A 148 -5.62 -23.47 -18.22
C ALA A 148 -5.45 -23.20 -19.73
N SER A 149 -6.51 -22.81 -20.45
CA SER A 149 -6.39 -22.49 -21.88
C SER A 149 -5.70 -21.14 -22.11
N HIS A 150 -5.84 -20.18 -21.19
CA HIS A 150 -5.14 -18.90 -21.22
C HIS A 150 -3.61 -19.08 -21.03
N VAL A 151 -3.17 -20.14 -20.34
CA VAL A 151 -1.73 -20.47 -20.21
C VAL A 151 -1.07 -20.64 -21.57
N ALA A 152 -1.68 -21.44 -22.46
CA ALA A 152 -1.12 -21.70 -23.78
C ALA A 152 -0.96 -20.41 -24.62
N THR A 153 -1.93 -19.50 -24.52
CA THR A 153 -1.86 -18.17 -25.16
C THR A 153 -0.73 -17.31 -24.58
N CYS A 154 -0.47 -17.40 -23.28
CA CYS A 154 0.61 -16.67 -22.63
C CYS A 154 2.00 -17.23 -22.97
N GLU A 155 2.10 -18.54 -23.18
CA GLU A 155 3.36 -19.21 -23.54
C GLU A 155 3.77 -18.95 -25.00
N ALA A 156 2.80 -18.79 -25.90
CA ALA A 156 3.02 -18.55 -27.32
C ALA A 156 2.12 -17.42 -27.88
N PRO A 157 2.36 -16.15 -27.49
CA PRO A 157 1.55 -15.03 -27.99
C PRO A 157 1.78 -14.83 -29.48
N THR A 158 0.69 -14.56 -30.22
CA THR A 158 0.72 -14.26 -31.66
C THR A 158 0.01 -12.95 -31.95
N ASP A 159 0.45 -12.24 -33.00
CA ASP A 159 -0.16 -10.95 -33.38
C ASP A 159 -1.68 -11.04 -33.57
N PRO A 160 -2.26 -12.01 -34.29
CA PRO A 160 -3.72 -12.05 -34.48
C PRO A 160 -4.51 -12.15 -33.19
N VAL A 161 -3.99 -12.88 -32.19
CA VAL A 161 -4.66 -13.03 -30.89
C VAL A 161 -4.51 -11.77 -30.06
N MET A 162 -3.32 -11.17 -30.03
CA MET A 162 -3.07 -9.95 -29.26
C MET A 162 -3.79 -8.74 -29.86
N ASP A 163 -3.78 -8.60 -31.19
CA ASP A 163 -4.48 -7.53 -31.89
C ASP A 163 -5.99 -7.67 -31.76
N GLY A 164 -6.52 -8.91 -31.79
CA GLY A 164 -7.93 -9.16 -31.52
C GLY A 164 -8.34 -8.76 -30.10
N TRP A 165 -7.51 -9.08 -29.10
CA TRP A 165 -7.77 -8.70 -27.71
C TRP A 165 -7.71 -7.17 -27.51
N PHE A 166 -6.70 -6.53 -28.09
CA PHE A 166 -6.57 -5.08 -28.09
C PHE A 166 -7.76 -4.38 -28.77
N GLN A 167 -8.15 -4.84 -29.96
CA GLN A 167 -9.28 -4.28 -30.70
C GLN A 167 -10.57 -4.39 -29.92
N TRP A 168 -10.83 -5.54 -29.28
CA TRP A 168 -12.01 -5.73 -28.43
C TRP A 168 -12.06 -4.72 -27.28
N MET A 169 -10.95 -4.50 -26.56
CA MET A 169 -10.88 -3.49 -25.50
C MET A 169 -11.04 -2.07 -26.04
N HIS A 170 -10.41 -1.78 -27.18
CA HIS A 170 -10.49 -0.49 -27.82
C HIS A 170 -11.93 -0.15 -28.24
N ASP A 171 -12.64 -1.10 -28.86
CA ASP A 171 -14.05 -0.96 -29.26
C ASP A 171 -14.98 -0.83 -28.06
N ALA A 172 -14.63 -1.42 -26.92
CA ALA A 172 -15.33 -1.22 -25.65
C ALA A 172 -15.06 0.15 -25.01
N GLY A 173 -14.17 0.96 -25.59
CA GLY A 173 -13.83 2.30 -25.08
C GLY A 173 -12.89 2.30 -23.87
N GLU A 174 -12.24 1.18 -23.55
CA GLU A 174 -11.36 1.06 -22.38
C GLU A 174 -10.26 2.11 -22.35
N PHE A 175 -9.73 2.49 -23.52
CA PHE A 175 -8.60 3.42 -23.65
C PHE A 175 -9.02 4.89 -23.88
N ALA A 176 -10.31 5.22 -23.75
CA ALA A 176 -10.82 6.53 -24.13
C ALA A 176 -10.24 7.67 -23.26
N VAL A 177 -10.11 7.42 -21.96
CA VAL A 177 -9.63 8.41 -20.97
C VAL A 177 -8.14 8.18 -20.65
N TYR A 178 -7.77 6.94 -20.33
CA TYR A 178 -6.41 6.53 -19.96
C TYR A 178 -5.86 5.50 -20.95
N GLY A 179 -4.54 5.32 -21.02
CA GLY A 179 -3.93 4.32 -21.92
C GLY A 179 -3.73 4.77 -23.37
N LYS A 180 -3.77 6.08 -23.64
CA LYS A 180 -3.50 6.65 -24.98
C LYS A 180 -2.11 6.28 -25.51
N GLU A 181 -1.13 6.20 -24.63
CA GLU A 181 0.22 5.75 -24.93
C GLU A 181 0.27 4.27 -25.30
N LEU A 182 -0.60 3.44 -24.71
CA LEU A 182 -0.74 2.03 -25.08
C LEU A 182 -1.28 1.97 -26.51
N VAL A 183 -2.33 2.72 -26.83
CA VAL A 183 -2.88 2.79 -28.20
C VAL A 183 -1.82 3.21 -29.23
N ALA A 184 -0.96 4.17 -28.88
CA ALA A 184 0.09 4.65 -29.78
C ALA A 184 1.23 3.63 -29.96
N ALA A 185 1.65 2.94 -28.90
CA ALA A 185 2.81 2.04 -28.92
C ALA A 185 2.48 0.59 -29.29
N PHE A 186 1.25 0.13 -29.03
CA PHE A 186 0.86 -1.26 -29.21
C PHE A 186 1.10 -1.81 -30.63
N PRO A 187 0.82 -1.07 -31.73
CA PRO A 187 1.04 -1.58 -33.08
C PRO A 187 2.51 -1.84 -33.44
N SER A 188 3.46 -1.19 -32.78
CA SER A 188 4.90 -1.35 -33.03
C SER A 188 5.57 -2.38 -32.12
N CYS A 189 4.83 -2.92 -31.14
CA CYS A 189 5.31 -3.92 -30.20
C CYS A 189 5.32 -5.33 -30.83
N SER A 190 6.30 -6.15 -30.44
CA SER A 190 6.30 -7.59 -30.72
C SER A 190 5.21 -8.33 -29.93
N PRO A 191 4.81 -9.55 -30.31
CA PRO A 191 3.76 -10.30 -29.59
C PRO A 191 4.00 -10.46 -28.07
N PRO A 192 5.23 -10.75 -27.58
CA PRO A 192 5.50 -10.80 -26.14
C PRO A 192 5.36 -9.43 -25.45
N GLU A 193 5.72 -8.35 -26.13
CA GLU A 193 5.54 -6.98 -25.62
C GLU A 193 4.05 -6.62 -25.55
N LYS A 194 3.28 -6.95 -26.60
CA LYS A 194 1.83 -6.78 -26.63
C LYS A 194 1.14 -7.53 -25.49
N LEU A 195 1.51 -8.78 -25.25
CA LEU A 195 0.98 -9.58 -24.15
C LEU A 195 1.21 -8.90 -22.80
N ARG A 196 2.43 -8.41 -22.53
CA ARG A 196 2.74 -7.67 -21.30
C ARG A 196 1.86 -6.43 -21.13
N LEU A 197 1.67 -5.65 -22.18
CA LEU A 197 0.84 -4.44 -22.14
C LEU A 197 -0.63 -4.77 -21.86
N LEU A 198 -1.18 -5.81 -22.49
CA LEU A 198 -2.56 -6.24 -22.27
C LEU A 198 -2.78 -6.82 -20.87
N GLN A 199 -1.87 -7.66 -20.38
CA GLN A 199 -1.93 -8.21 -19.02
C GLN A 199 -1.82 -7.08 -17.97
N SER A 200 -0.93 -6.10 -18.22
CA SER A 200 -0.79 -4.93 -17.35
C SER A 200 -2.07 -4.10 -17.34
N TRP A 201 -2.71 -3.90 -18.50
CA TRP A 201 -3.97 -3.17 -18.58
C TRP A 201 -5.08 -3.93 -17.86
N TRP A 202 -5.17 -5.23 -18.09
CA TRP A 202 -6.15 -6.10 -17.43
C TRP A 202 -6.10 -5.98 -15.90
N LEU A 203 -4.89 -5.97 -15.32
CA LEU A 203 -4.71 -5.83 -13.87
C LEU A 203 -5.01 -4.42 -13.33
N SER A 204 -4.98 -3.39 -14.17
CA SER A 204 -5.11 -1.99 -13.74
C SER A 204 -6.43 -1.33 -14.18
N ARG A 205 -7.18 -1.92 -15.12
CA ARG A 205 -8.39 -1.31 -15.71
C ARG A 205 -9.44 -0.92 -14.68
N HIS A 206 -9.72 -1.77 -13.68
CA HIS A 206 -10.68 -1.46 -12.60
C HIS A 206 -10.32 -0.21 -11.81
N TYR A 207 -9.02 0.00 -11.63
CA TYR A 207 -8.55 1.19 -10.94
C TYR A 207 -8.63 2.40 -11.85
N LEU A 208 -8.00 2.32 -13.03
CA LEU A 208 -7.86 3.45 -13.97
C LEU A 208 -9.22 3.94 -14.46
N ASN A 209 -10.10 3.02 -14.85
CA ASN A 209 -11.44 3.35 -15.33
C ASN A 209 -12.48 3.42 -14.21
N GLY A 210 -12.07 3.25 -12.95
CA GLY A 210 -12.94 3.28 -11.77
C GLY A 210 -12.92 4.60 -11.00
N VAL A 211 -13.81 4.69 -10.01
CA VAL A 211 -13.90 5.86 -9.12
C VAL A 211 -12.61 6.10 -8.33
N GLN A 212 -11.81 5.06 -8.09
CA GLN A 212 -10.57 5.15 -7.32
C GLN A 212 -9.53 6.06 -7.98
N LYS A 213 -9.38 6.00 -9.31
CA LYS A 213 -8.55 6.94 -10.07
C LYS A 213 -8.98 8.39 -9.88
N ARG A 214 -10.28 8.66 -9.75
CA ARG A 214 -10.84 10.01 -9.51
C ARG A 214 -10.53 10.55 -8.11
N ARG A 215 -10.15 9.68 -7.16
CA ARG A 215 -9.76 10.06 -5.79
C ARG A 215 -8.29 10.45 -5.66
N GLU A 216 -7.48 10.19 -6.69
CA GLU A 216 -6.12 10.70 -6.76
C GLU A 216 -6.09 12.22 -6.68
N ARG A 217 -4.97 12.78 -6.24
CA ARG A 217 -4.77 14.22 -6.28
C ARG A 217 -4.58 14.68 -7.71
N ALA A 218 -5.02 15.91 -7.99
CA ALA A 218 -4.86 16.50 -9.31
C ALA A 218 -3.37 16.54 -9.71
N GLU A 219 -2.47 16.86 -8.77
CA GLU A 219 -1.02 16.86 -9.00
C GLU A 219 -0.43 15.49 -9.34
N PHE A 220 -1.11 14.39 -8.99
CA PHE A 220 -0.65 13.03 -9.26
C PHE A 220 -1.27 12.41 -10.50
N GLY A 221 -1.82 13.24 -11.39
CA GLY A 221 -2.34 12.78 -12.66
C GLY A 221 -3.76 12.21 -12.57
N ARG A 222 -4.59 12.65 -11.61
CA ARG A 222 -6.01 12.25 -11.54
C ARG A 222 -6.72 12.30 -12.89
N ASP A 223 -6.47 13.34 -13.67
CA ASP A 223 -7.09 13.58 -14.97
C ASP A 223 -6.19 13.15 -16.15
N SER A 224 -5.02 12.56 -15.85
CA SER A 224 -4.01 12.13 -16.83
C SER A 224 -3.09 11.06 -16.23
N GLY A 225 -3.05 9.85 -16.76
CA GLY A 225 -2.17 8.81 -16.21
C GLY A 225 -1.77 7.81 -17.26
N SER A 226 -0.48 7.49 -17.29
CA SER A 226 0.04 6.41 -18.11
C SER A 226 0.07 5.11 -17.32
N ILE A 227 -0.26 3.99 -17.95
CA ILE A 227 -0.24 2.65 -17.36
C ILE A 227 1.10 2.33 -16.67
N SER A 228 2.22 2.81 -17.23
CA SER A 228 3.56 2.56 -16.70
C SER A 228 3.89 3.28 -15.40
N GLN A 229 3.03 4.21 -14.98
CA GLN A 229 3.09 4.81 -13.64
C GLN A 229 2.50 3.88 -12.57
N TYR A 230 1.67 2.91 -12.99
CA TYR A 230 0.96 1.97 -12.12
C TYR A 230 1.56 0.58 -12.14
N VAL A 231 2.00 0.14 -13.31
CA VAL A 231 2.65 -1.15 -13.52
C VAL A 231 4.10 -0.90 -13.92
N SER A 232 5.03 -1.39 -13.11
CA SER A 232 6.46 -1.22 -13.36
C SER A 232 6.94 -2.10 -14.53
N PHE A 233 8.10 -1.72 -15.09
CA PHE A 233 8.82 -2.51 -16.10
C PHE A 233 8.08 -2.72 -17.42
N ILE A 234 7.24 -1.76 -17.82
CA ILE A 234 6.60 -1.70 -19.14
C ILE A 234 6.77 -0.36 -19.84
N ASP A 235 7.29 0.66 -19.14
CA ASP A 235 7.49 2.03 -19.63
C ASP A 235 8.29 2.08 -20.93
N VAL A 236 9.35 1.29 -21.05
CA VAL A 236 10.19 1.27 -22.26
C VAL A 236 9.42 0.82 -23.51
N TYR A 237 8.40 -0.04 -23.35
CA TYR A 237 7.58 -0.53 -24.46
C TYR A 237 6.52 0.48 -24.90
N VAL A 238 6.21 1.46 -24.05
CA VAL A 238 5.33 2.60 -24.38
C VAL A 238 6.10 3.90 -24.64
N GLY A 239 7.42 3.82 -24.85
CA GLY A 239 8.26 4.97 -25.17
C GLY A 239 8.48 5.92 -23.99
N ARG A 240 8.41 5.41 -22.76
CA ARG A 240 8.56 6.17 -21.51
C ARG A 240 9.77 5.67 -20.71
N ASN A 241 10.18 6.47 -19.74
CA ASN A 241 11.33 6.19 -18.87
C ASN A 241 10.97 6.32 -17.38
N ASP A 242 9.69 6.11 -17.04
CA ASP A 242 9.16 6.32 -15.69
C ASP A 242 9.96 5.57 -14.63
N VAL A 243 10.36 4.32 -14.91
CA VAL A 243 11.13 3.49 -13.97
C VAL A 243 12.55 4.02 -13.79
N ARG A 244 13.19 4.43 -14.88
CA ARG A 244 14.54 5.03 -14.85
C ARG A 244 14.53 6.32 -14.04
N ASP A 245 13.58 7.19 -14.34
CA ASP A 245 13.49 8.53 -13.75
C ASP A 245 13.11 8.44 -12.27
N ALA A 246 12.31 7.43 -11.89
CA ALA A 246 12.02 7.09 -10.50
C ALA A 246 13.09 6.24 -9.80
N GLN A 247 14.24 5.98 -10.44
CA GLN A 247 15.32 5.13 -9.90
C GLN A 247 14.81 3.77 -9.38
N MET A 248 13.96 3.10 -10.15
CA MET A 248 13.31 1.82 -9.83
C MET A 248 12.29 1.88 -8.67
N ARG A 249 11.92 3.06 -8.18
CA ARG A 249 10.99 3.25 -7.05
C ARG A 249 9.59 3.66 -7.50
N VAL A 250 9.00 2.91 -8.43
CA VAL A 250 7.62 3.16 -8.86
C VAL A 250 6.68 2.55 -7.81
N SER A 251 6.11 3.39 -6.95
CA SER A 251 5.03 2.98 -6.05
C SER A 251 3.98 4.07 -5.96
N PHE A 252 2.73 3.74 -6.23
CA PHE A 252 1.64 4.70 -6.20
C PHE A 252 0.62 4.31 -5.13
N PRO A 253 0.60 4.97 -3.95
CA PRO A 253 -0.17 4.52 -2.79
C PRO A 253 -1.67 4.34 -3.07
N TYR A 254 -2.26 5.25 -3.87
CA TYR A 254 -3.68 5.21 -4.21
C TYR A 254 -4.06 3.98 -5.02
N PHE A 255 -3.13 3.43 -5.82
CA PHE A 255 -3.37 2.25 -6.65
C PHE A 255 -3.32 0.95 -5.84
N ILE A 256 -2.27 0.81 -5.04
CA ILE A 256 -1.99 -0.46 -4.33
C ILE A 256 -2.75 -0.60 -3.01
N GLY A 257 -3.10 0.51 -2.34
CA GLY A 257 -3.74 0.49 -1.02
C GLY A 257 -5.07 -0.26 -0.97
N PRO A 258 -6.09 0.15 -1.75
CA PRO A 258 -7.41 -0.49 -1.70
C PRO A 258 -7.37 -1.98 -2.06
N ALA A 259 -6.61 -2.35 -3.09
CA ALA A 259 -6.46 -3.75 -3.51
C ALA A 259 -5.83 -4.62 -2.41
N VAL A 260 -4.84 -4.08 -1.68
CA VAL A 260 -4.19 -4.78 -0.58
C VAL A 260 -5.13 -4.95 0.61
N TRP A 261 -5.92 -3.94 0.97
CA TRP A 261 -6.92 -4.10 2.02
C TRP A 261 -7.96 -5.15 1.66
N ARG A 262 -8.50 -5.10 0.43
CA ARG A 262 -9.43 -6.10 -0.09
C ARG A 262 -8.84 -7.51 0.00
N PHE A 263 -7.61 -7.69 -0.49
CA PHE A 263 -6.89 -8.96 -0.41
C PHE A 263 -6.78 -9.47 1.02
N LEU A 264 -6.32 -8.64 1.96
CA LEU A 264 -6.14 -9.04 3.35
C LEU A 264 -7.47 -9.46 4.00
N HIS A 265 -8.53 -8.66 3.83
CA HIS A 265 -9.85 -9.00 4.39
C HIS A 265 -10.43 -10.27 3.77
N THR A 266 -10.34 -10.44 2.45
CA THR A 266 -10.79 -11.67 1.78
C THR A 266 -10.02 -12.90 2.23
N VAL A 267 -8.71 -12.80 2.50
CA VAL A 267 -7.93 -13.90 3.09
C VAL A 267 -8.47 -14.30 4.47
N ALA A 268 -8.88 -13.34 5.29
CA ALA A 268 -9.48 -13.63 6.59
C ALA A 268 -10.85 -14.30 6.48
N GLU A 269 -11.67 -13.88 5.52
CA GLU A 269 -12.96 -14.53 5.23
C GLU A 269 -12.75 -15.98 4.76
N ILE A 270 -11.83 -16.20 3.81
CA ILE A 270 -11.46 -17.56 3.37
C ILE A 270 -11.00 -18.40 4.56
N ALA A 271 -10.20 -17.85 5.47
CA ALA A 271 -9.75 -18.55 6.66
C ALA A 271 -10.91 -18.92 7.60
N CYS A 272 -11.93 -18.06 7.75
CA CYS A 272 -13.10 -18.34 8.57
C CYS A 272 -13.92 -19.54 8.09
N ASP A 273 -13.92 -19.81 6.78
CA ASP A 273 -14.67 -20.91 6.17
C ASP A 273 -13.92 -22.25 6.21
N LYS A 274 -12.68 -22.29 6.74
CA LYS A 274 -11.90 -23.53 6.86
C LYS A 274 -12.19 -24.29 8.17
N PRO A 275 -11.91 -25.60 8.23
CA PRO A 275 -11.93 -26.36 9.48
C PRO A 275 -10.96 -25.79 10.52
N ALA A 276 -11.28 -25.91 11.81
CA ALA A 276 -10.53 -25.28 12.91
C ALA A 276 -9.01 -25.51 12.88
N ALA A 277 -8.56 -26.74 12.58
CA ALA A 277 -7.14 -27.05 12.47
C ALA A 277 -6.45 -26.28 11.34
N GLU A 278 -7.15 -26.07 10.23
CA GLU A 278 -6.64 -25.29 9.11
C GLU A 278 -6.69 -23.78 9.39
N GLN A 279 -7.71 -23.30 10.12
CA GLN A 279 -7.75 -21.90 10.56
C GLN A 279 -6.51 -21.52 11.38
N GLN A 280 -6.12 -22.37 12.34
CA GLN A 280 -4.92 -22.15 13.17
C GLN A 280 -3.65 -22.12 12.32
N ARG A 281 -3.54 -23.03 11.34
CA ARG A 281 -2.42 -23.07 10.39
C ARG A 281 -2.35 -21.80 9.55
N LEU A 282 -3.48 -21.34 9.02
CA LEU A 282 -3.57 -20.11 8.23
C LEU A 282 -3.27 -18.86 9.07
N ALA A 283 -3.77 -18.79 10.30
CA ALA A 283 -3.43 -17.74 11.25
C ALA A 283 -1.92 -17.68 11.53
N ALA A 284 -1.27 -18.83 11.76
CA ALA A 284 0.18 -18.88 11.95
C ALA A 284 0.95 -18.43 10.69
N GLY A 285 0.52 -18.85 9.50
CA GLY A 285 1.09 -18.40 8.23
C GLY A 285 0.92 -16.90 8.02
N PHE A 286 -0.26 -16.35 8.34
CA PHE A 286 -0.53 -14.91 8.28
C PHE A 286 0.40 -14.13 9.20
N LYS A 287 0.66 -14.58 10.43
CA LYS A 287 1.60 -13.88 11.34
C LYS A 287 3.00 -13.77 10.74
N GLN A 288 3.50 -14.84 10.12
CA GLN A 288 4.81 -14.83 9.45
C GLN A 288 4.80 -13.89 8.25
N PHE A 289 3.78 -13.98 7.41
CA PHE A 289 3.57 -13.06 6.29
C PHE A 289 3.51 -11.60 6.74
N PHE A 290 2.76 -11.28 7.79
CA PHE A 290 2.51 -9.89 8.19
C PHE A 290 3.78 -9.20 8.73
N LYS A 291 4.67 -9.95 9.41
CA LYS A 291 5.98 -9.43 9.82
C LYS A 291 6.84 -9.03 8.63
N LEU A 292 6.84 -9.87 7.59
CA LEU A 292 7.51 -9.59 6.32
C LEU A 292 6.84 -8.43 5.58
N PHE A 293 5.52 -8.40 5.53
CA PHE A 293 4.74 -7.32 4.94
C PHE A 293 5.08 -5.96 5.59
N ALA A 294 5.14 -5.90 6.93
CA ALA A 294 5.44 -4.66 7.65
C ALA A 294 6.81 -4.05 7.33
N THR A 295 7.75 -4.85 6.82
CA THR A 295 9.11 -4.42 6.49
C THR A 295 9.34 -4.28 4.98
N MET A 296 8.68 -5.12 4.17
CA MET A 296 8.92 -5.22 2.73
C MET A 296 7.81 -4.63 1.85
N TYR A 297 6.71 -4.13 2.43
CA TYR A 297 5.64 -3.53 1.63
C TYR A 297 6.21 -2.42 0.73
N PRO A 298 5.96 -2.45 -0.60
CA PRO A 298 6.69 -1.63 -1.57
C PRO A 298 6.39 -0.14 -1.46
N CYS A 299 5.26 0.24 -0.84
CA CYS A 299 4.94 1.64 -0.60
C CYS A 299 5.68 2.17 0.65
N PRO A 300 6.65 3.09 0.50
CA PRO A 300 7.34 3.68 1.65
C PRO A 300 6.36 4.44 2.56
N TYR A 301 5.34 5.09 2.00
CA TYR A 301 4.32 5.83 2.76
C TYR A 301 3.47 4.89 3.63
N CYS A 302 2.87 3.85 3.04
CA CYS A 302 2.06 2.90 3.80
C CYS A 302 2.91 2.14 4.82
N ARG A 303 4.14 1.76 4.46
CA ARG A 303 5.08 1.11 5.38
C ARG A 303 5.44 2.02 6.55
N HIS A 304 5.68 3.31 6.29
CA HIS A 304 5.93 4.28 7.35
C HIS A 304 4.72 4.43 8.26
N HIS A 305 3.51 4.62 7.71
CA HIS A 305 2.29 4.76 8.51
C HIS A 305 2.03 3.51 9.36
N LEU A 306 2.17 2.32 8.79
CA LEU A 306 2.04 1.07 9.54
C LEU A 306 3.08 1.01 10.67
N ASN A 307 4.36 1.29 10.40
CA ASN A 307 5.38 1.17 11.45
C ASN A 307 5.27 2.28 12.52
N ALA A 308 5.06 3.53 12.14
CA ALA A 308 4.99 4.65 13.05
C ALA A 308 3.72 4.60 13.91
N TYR A 309 2.57 4.33 13.30
CA TYR A 309 1.28 4.45 13.97
C TYR A 309 0.79 3.11 14.49
N VAL A 310 0.98 2.02 13.74
CA VAL A 310 0.54 0.69 14.19
C VAL A 310 1.62 -0.02 14.98
N VAL A 311 2.89 -0.06 14.56
CA VAL A 311 3.89 -0.82 15.33
C VAL A 311 4.33 -0.06 16.59
N GLN A 312 4.41 1.26 16.54
CA GLN A 312 4.95 2.08 17.63
C GLN A 312 3.92 2.90 18.40
N ASN A 313 2.63 2.90 18.00
CA ASN A 313 1.55 3.67 18.64
C ASN A 313 1.94 5.15 18.89
N ARG A 314 2.51 5.85 17.89
CA ARG A 314 3.08 7.19 18.11
C ARG A 314 2.08 8.33 18.33
N GLU A 315 0.79 8.17 18.01
CA GLU A 315 -0.22 9.23 18.09
C GLU A 315 -1.25 8.96 19.21
N VAL A 316 -0.82 8.40 20.34
CA VAL A 316 -1.72 8.00 21.46
C VAL A 316 -2.46 9.20 22.04
N ASP A 317 -1.88 10.38 21.95
CA ASP A 317 -2.50 11.65 22.31
C ASP A 317 -3.68 12.01 21.39
N MET A 318 -3.69 11.55 20.13
CA MET A 318 -4.77 11.80 19.18
C MET A 318 -5.77 10.63 19.10
N TYR A 319 -5.28 9.39 19.07
CA TYR A 319 -6.06 8.19 18.77
C TYR A 319 -5.93 7.08 19.84
N PRO A 320 -6.14 7.37 21.14
CA PRO A 320 -5.90 6.40 22.20
C PRO A 320 -6.83 5.19 22.10
N VAL A 321 -8.06 5.37 21.64
CA VAL A 321 -9.07 4.29 21.54
C VAL A 321 -8.76 3.33 20.39
N GLU A 322 -8.28 3.83 19.25
CA GLU A 322 -7.84 3.01 18.12
C GLU A 322 -6.70 2.07 18.50
N TYR A 323 -5.76 2.56 19.33
CA TYR A 323 -4.72 1.68 19.84
C TYR A 323 -5.24 0.66 20.84
N LEU A 324 -6.20 1.01 21.70
CA LEU A 324 -6.87 0.03 22.57
C LEU A 324 -7.62 -1.05 21.77
N LEU A 325 -8.22 -0.68 20.63
CA LEU A 325 -8.88 -1.63 19.70
C LEU A 325 -7.89 -2.67 19.17
N LEU A 326 -6.69 -2.26 18.78
CA LEU A 326 -5.63 -3.15 18.27
C LEU A 326 -5.02 -4.10 19.32
N GLY A 327 -5.49 -4.02 20.56
CA GLY A 327 -4.96 -4.73 21.72
C GLY A 327 -4.30 -3.76 22.69
N HIS A 328 -4.21 -4.14 23.96
CA HIS A 328 -3.46 -3.40 24.98
C HIS A 328 -3.25 -4.31 26.19
N ASP A 329 -2.04 -4.30 26.77
CA ASP A 329 -1.79 -4.91 28.07
C ASP A 329 -2.35 -4.01 29.16
N LEU A 330 -3.50 -4.36 29.75
CA LEU A 330 -4.16 -3.55 30.78
C LEU A 330 -3.21 -3.09 31.89
N GLU A 331 -2.24 -3.90 32.27
CA GLU A 331 -1.35 -3.58 33.38
C GLU A 331 -0.20 -2.64 32.97
N ALA A 332 0.01 -2.46 31.66
CA ALA A 332 1.00 -1.52 31.14
C ALA A 332 0.56 -0.07 31.36
N THR A 333 1.44 0.70 32.01
CA THR A 333 1.29 2.15 32.16
C THR A 333 1.42 2.86 30.81
N SER A 334 2.23 2.32 29.89
CA SER A 334 2.39 2.82 28.52
C SER A 334 1.43 2.15 27.54
N PHE A 335 1.06 2.85 26.47
CA PHE A 335 0.36 2.29 25.31
C PHE A 335 1.30 1.52 24.36
N ASN A 336 2.55 1.26 24.75
CA ASN A 336 3.51 0.59 23.89
C ASN A 336 3.14 -0.88 23.70
N MET A 337 3.02 -1.31 22.45
CA MET A 337 2.84 -2.71 22.08
C MET A 337 3.70 -3.03 20.89
N SER A 338 4.39 -4.17 20.93
CA SER A 338 5.10 -4.67 19.77
C SER A 338 4.12 -5.21 18.72
N ILE A 339 4.60 -5.38 17.49
CA ILE A 339 3.84 -6.08 16.45
C ILE A 339 3.55 -7.53 16.86
N ASP A 340 4.43 -8.15 17.65
CA ASP A 340 4.25 -9.50 18.17
C ASP A 340 3.09 -9.60 19.17
N ASP A 341 2.95 -8.62 20.06
CA ASP A 341 1.85 -8.56 21.02
C ASP A 341 0.50 -8.46 20.29
N LYS A 342 0.45 -7.64 19.23
CA LYS A 342 -0.75 -7.45 18.41
C LYS A 342 -1.09 -8.70 17.61
N LEU A 343 -0.09 -9.32 16.97
CA LEU A 343 -0.27 -10.59 16.26
C LEU A 343 -0.57 -11.77 17.22
N GLY A 344 -0.24 -11.62 18.50
CA GLY A 344 -0.59 -12.57 19.56
C GLY A 344 -2.10 -12.82 19.66
N SER A 345 -2.93 -11.81 19.37
CA SER A 345 -4.39 -11.92 19.45
C SER A 345 -5.03 -12.72 18.30
N VAL A 346 -4.26 -13.14 17.29
CA VAL A 346 -4.76 -13.87 16.13
C VAL A 346 -4.53 -15.37 16.33
N SER A 347 -5.58 -16.16 16.53
CA SER A 347 -5.48 -17.61 16.75
C SER A 347 -6.14 -18.45 15.65
N ASP A 348 -7.05 -17.85 14.89
CA ASP A 348 -7.97 -18.52 13.98
C ASP A 348 -8.54 -17.51 12.95
N GLY A 349 -9.47 -17.95 12.11
CA GLY A 349 -10.11 -17.10 11.10
C GLY A 349 -10.86 -15.92 11.73
N PRO A 350 -11.79 -16.15 12.68
CA PRO A 350 -12.57 -15.07 13.30
C PRO A 350 -11.72 -13.99 13.98
N SER A 351 -10.66 -14.38 14.71
CA SER A 351 -9.73 -13.43 15.32
C SER A 351 -8.88 -12.69 14.27
N LEU A 352 -8.50 -13.33 13.17
CA LEU A 352 -7.83 -12.68 12.03
C LEU A 352 -8.73 -11.64 11.36
N ARG A 353 -10.01 -11.98 11.11
CA ARG A 353 -11.03 -11.08 10.57
C ARG A 353 -11.14 -9.81 11.42
N LEU A 354 -11.33 -9.98 12.73
CA LEU A 354 -11.41 -8.85 13.66
C LEU A 354 -10.11 -8.05 13.72
N PHE A 355 -8.95 -8.71 13.74
CA PHE A 355 -7.65 -8.05 13.75
C PHE A 355 -7.50 -7.10 12.55
N LEU A 356 -7.79 -7.58 11.33
CA LEU A 356 -7.69 -6.76 10.13
C LEU A 356 -8.70 -5.61 10.11
N TRP A 357 -9.94 -5.84 10.58
CA TRP A 357 -10.92 -4.76 10.71
C TRP A 357 -10.45 -3.66 11.66
N LYS A 358 -9.91 -4.02 12.83
CA LYS A 358 -9.37 -3.05 13.81
C LYS A 358 -8.15 -2.33 13.28
N LEU A 359 -7.28 -3.05 12.59
CA LEU A 359 -6.09 -2.51 11.95
C LEU A 359 -6.46 -1.50 10.86
N HIS A 360 -7.37 -1.87 9.96
CA HIS A 360 -7.82 -1.01 8.86
C HIS A 360 -8.44 0.28 9.41
N ASN A 361 -9.31 0.18 10.41
CA ASN A 361 -9.89 1.36 11.06
C ASN A 361 -8.85 2.24 11.76
N THR A 362 -7.84 1.65 12.40
CA THR A 362 -6.77 2.43 13.03
C THR A 362 -5.95 3.20 12.00
N VAL A 363 -5.60 2.55 10.88
CA VAL A 363 -4.89 3.22 9.77
C VAL A 363 -5.76 4.31 9.14
N SER A 364 -7.05 4.06 8.94
CA SER A 364 -8.00 5.03 8.38
C SER A 364 -8.17 6.27 9.27
N SER A 365 -8.08 6.12 10.59
CA SER A 365 -8.08 7.25 11.54
C SER A 365 -6.79 8.07 11.48
N SER A 366 -5.62 7.43 11.27
CA SER A 366 -4.31 8.09 11.34
C SER A 366 -3.81 8.68 10.00
N ILE A 367 -4.51 8.47 8.88
CA ILE A 367 -4.12 9.07 7.60
C ILE A 367 -4.48 10.56 7.59
N ALA A 368 -3.48 11.42 7.60
CA ALA A 368 -3.63 12.84 7.28
C ALA A 368 -3.69 13.04 5.75
N ARG A 369 -4.70 13.77 5.27
CA ARG A 369 -4.72 14.35 3.92
C ARG A 369 -4.63 15.86 4.01
N SER A 370 -4.25 16.52 2.92
CA SER A 370 -4.04 17.97 2.86
C SER A 370 -5.14 18.69 2.08
N GLU A 371 -6.01 17.95 1.41
CA GLU A 371 -7.07 18.51 0.59
C GLU A 371 -8.12 19.21 1.43
N GLU A 372 -8.49 20.45 1.07
CA GLU A 372 -9.46 21.25 1.83
C GLU A 372 -10.79 20.51 2.03
N TRP A 373 -11.29 19.79 1.02
CA TRP A 373 -12.52 18.98 1.13
C TRP A 373 -12.43 17.85 2.15
N TYR A 374 -11.23 17.34 2.45
CA TYR A 374 -11.02 16.32 3.48
C TYR A 374 -11.14 16.88 4.89
N HIS A 375 -10.94 18.20 5.03
CA HIS A 375 -11.04 18.94 6.29
C HIS A 375 -12.35 19.73 6.42
N ARG A 376 -13.19 19.76 5.37
CA ARG A 376 -14.44 20.55 5.33
C ARG A 376 -15.57 19.98 6.19
N ASP A 377 -15.37 18.85 6.85
CA ASP A 377 -16.33 18.35 7.83
C ASP A 377 -16.00 18.94 9.20
N ASP A 378 -16.43 20.18 9.43
CA ASP A 378 -16.32 20.89 10.71
C ASP A 378 -17.06 20.15 11.86
N GLY A 379 -17.90 19.16 11.52
CA GLY A 379 -18.60 18.25 12.43
C GLY A 379 -18.07 16.82 12.43
N ALA A 380 -16.98 16.53 11.72
CA ALA A 380 -16.36 15.20 11.73
C ALA A 380 -15.84 14.91 13.13
N PHE A 381 -16.60 14.11 13.86
CA PHE A 381 -16.03 13.25 14.85
C PHE A 381 -14.91 12.47 14.15
N TYR A 382 -13.64 12.67 14.49
CA TYR A 382 -12.55 11.88 13.87
C TYR A 382 -12.68 10.37 14.17
N THR A 383 -13.68 9.95 14.95
CA THR A 383 -14.21 8.59 15.02
C THR A 383 -15.10 8.16 13.84
N THR A 384 -15.72 9.02 13.02
CA THR A 384 -16.73 8.69 11.97
C THR A 384 -16.16 8.03 10.73
N ARG A 385 -14.83 7.96 10.61
CA ARG A 385 -14.15 7.11 9.63
C ARG A 385 -14.12 5.65 10.05
N TYR A 386 -14.68 5.32 11.22
CA TYR A 386 -14.95 3.93 11.55
C TYR A 386 -15.88 3.34 10.51
N TRP A 387 -15.47 2.23 9.91
CA TRP A 387 -16.30 1.46 9.02
C TRP A 387 -16.82 0.22 9.76
N PRO A 388 -18.10 -0.12 9.62
CA PRO A 388 -19.15 0.60 8.87
C PRO A 388 -19.73 1.78 9.66
N SER A 389 -20.24 2.82 8.98
CA SER A 389 -20.95 3.93 9.64
C SER A 389 -22.29 4.24 8.97
N LEU A 390 -23.29 4.59 9.79
CA LEU A 390 -24.61 5.01 9.30
C LEU A 390 -24.51 6.28 8.43
N ALA A 391 -23.57 7.18 8.74
CA ALA A 391 -23.33 8.37 7.95
C ALA A 391 -22.84 8.04 6.53
N ALA A 392 -21.90 7.10 6.41
CA ALA A 392 -21.43 6.60 5.11
C ALA A 392 -22.56 5.90 4.33
N GLU A 393 -23.35 5.06 5.00
CA GLU A 393 -24.50 4.37 4.37
C GLU A 393 -25.56 5.36 3.85
N LEU A 394 -25.92 6.38 4.65
CA LEU A 394 -26.85 7.43 4.23
C LEU A 394 -26.28 8.30 3.10
N ALA A 395 -24.98 8.63 3.16
CA ALA A 395 -24.30 9.37 2.11
C ALA A 395 -24.30 8.57 0.79
N ARG A 396 -24.04 7.27 0.86
CA ARG A 396 -24.14 6.32 -0.25
C ARG A 396 -25.56 6.35 -0.84
N ALA A 397 -26.57 6.06 -0.03
CA ALA A 397 -27.96 6.02 -0.51
C ALA A 397 -28.38 7.34 -1.17
N ARG A 398 -28.02 8.49 -0.58
CA ARG A 398 -28.26 9.82 -1.16
C ARG A 398 -27.54 10.01 -2.49
N ALA A 399 -26.27 9.64 -2.58
CA ALA A 399 -25.50 9.81 -3.80
C ALA A 399 -26.07 8.99 -4.96
N PHE A 400 -26.47 7.74 -4.68
CA PHE A 400 -27.05 6.83 -5.66
C PHE A 400 -28.55 7.07 -5.91
N ASN A 401 -29.15 8.12 -5.34
CA ASN A 401 -30.59 8.38 -5.39
C ASN A 401 -31.44 7.15 -5.01
N GLN A 402 -30.95 6.34 -4.07
CA GLN A 402 -31.69 5.20 -3.56
C GLN A 402 -32.85 5.73 -2.71
N PRO A 403 -34.11 5.47 -3.08
CA PRO A 403 -35.27 6.02 -2.37
C PRO A 403 -35.48 5.39 -0.99
N SER A 404 -34.83 4.25 -0.73
CA SER A 404 -34.90 3.53 0.53
C SER A 404 -33.61 2.75 0.79
N ILE A 405 -33.35 2.49 2.07
CA ILE A 405 -32.33 1.55 2.56
C ILE A 405 -33.10 0.43 3.27
N PRO A 406 -32.73 -0.86 3.10
CA PRO A 406 -33.35 -1.95 3.83
C PRO A 406 -33.34 -1.67 5.35
N VAL A 407 -34.46 -1.92 6.02
CA VAL A 407 -34.62 -1.65 7.45
C VAL A 407 -33.57 -2.44 8.25
N GLU A 408 -33.30 -3.67 7.82
CA GLU A 408 -32.29 -4.54 8.41
C GLU A 408 -30.90 -3.90 8.37
N ARG A 409 -30.52 -3.27 7.25
CA ARG A 409 -29.23 -2.58 7.11
C ARG A 409 -29.12 -1.36 8.01
N VAL A 410 -30.22 -0.62 8.18
CA VAL A 410 -30.29 0.52 9.10
C VAL A 410 -30.18 0.05 10.55
N GLU A 411 -30.92 -1.00 10.93
CA GLU A 411 -30.86 -1.59 12.27
C GLU A 411 -29.45 -2.10 12.61
N SER A 412 -28.80 -2.81 11.68
CA SER A 412 -27.43 -3.31 11.86
C SER A 412 -26.45 -2.17 12.15
N ASN A 413 -26.53 -1.06 11.39
CA ASN A 413 -25.69 0.12 11.63
C ASN A 413 -26.04 0.82 12.96
N PHE A 414 -27.33 0.91 13.29
CA PHE A 414 -27.80 1.54 14.54
C PHE A 414 -27.30 0.80 15.78
N ARG A 415 -27.25 -0.54 15.75
CA ARG A 415 -26.77 -1.36 16.87
C ARG A 415 -25.28 -1.13 17.19
N LEU A 416 -24.49 -0.64 16.24
CA LEU A 416 -23.09 -0.23 16.47
C LEU A 416 -22.96 1.12 17.19
N MET A 417 -23.96 2.01 17.09
CA MET A 417 -23.87 3.37 17.63
C MET A 417 -23.70 3.40 19.14
N GLY A 418 -24.31 2.45 19.86
CA GLY A 418 -24.19 2.32 21.31
C GLY A 418 -22.74 2.19 21.80
N PRO A 419 -22.03 1.11 21.45
CA PRO A 419 -20.63 0.94 21.85
C PRO A 419 -19.70 2.01 21.27
N VAL A 420 -19.90 2.45 20.02
CA VAL A 420 -19.10 3.52 19.40
C VAL A 420 -19.23 4.85 20.14
N GLY A 421 -20.45 5.25 20.49
CA GLY A 421 -20.70 6.48 21.24
C GLY A 421 -20.07 6.45 22.64
N ARG A 422 -20.10 5.29 23.31
CA ARG A 422 -19.44 5.12 24.61
C ARG A 422 -17.92 5.20 24.49
N LEU A 423 -17.34 4.61 23.45
CA LEU A 423 -15.90 4.71 23.17
C LEU A 423 -15.46 6.14 22.85
N ALA A 424 -16.29 6.93 22.16
CA ALA A 424 -16.03 8.35 21.96
C ALA A 424 -15.96 9.13 23.30
N GLY A 425 -16.83 8.79 24.26
CA GLY A 425 -16.76 9.34 25.62
C GLY A 425 -15.47 8.95 26.34
N VAL A 426 -15.06 7.68 26.23
CA VAL A 426 -13.79 7.20 26.80
C VAL A 426 -12.58 7.91 26.18
N ARG A 427 -12.60 8.21 24.88
CA ARG A 427 -11.53 8.97 24.22
C ARG A 427 -11.31 10.33 24.88
N LEU A 428 -12.38 11.10 25.04
CA LEU A 428 -12.30 12.45 25.63
C LEU A 428 -11.73 12.40 27.04
N GLU A 429 -12.13 11.39 27.82
CA GLU A 429 -11.60 11.21 29.16
C GLU A 429 -10.14 10.77 29.15
N LEU A 430 -9.75 9.82 28.28
CA LEU A 430 -8.35 9.42 28.12
C LEU A 430 -7.46 10.60 27.71
N HIS A 431 -7.89 11.45 26.77
CA HIS A 431 -7.15 12.67 26.42
C HIS A 431 -6.92 13.56 27.63
N ARG A 432 -7.97 13.80 28.43
CA ARG A 432 -7.89 14.62 29.65
C ARG A 432 -6.95 14.02 30.69
N LEU A 433 -7.01 12.70 30.90
CA LEU A 433 -6.23 11.98 31.91
C LEU A 433 -4.75 11.87 31.51
N LEU A 434 -4.47 11.59 30.24
CA LEU A 434 -3.10 11.52 29.71
C LEU A 434 -2.42 12.89 29.76
N ALA A 435 -3.13 13.96 29.40
CA ALA A 435 -2.60 15.32 29.51
C ALA A 435 -2.24 15.73 30.96
N ARG A 436 -2.86 15.08 31.96
CA ARG A 436 -2.63 15.34 33.39
C ARG A 436 -1.64 14.37 34.03
N GLY A 437 -1.21 13.32 33.32
CA GLY A 437 -0.38 12.26 33.87
C GLY A 437 -1.06 11.39 34.94
N ASP A 438 -2.40 11.34 34.97
CA ASP A 438 -3.15 10.54 35.95
C ASP A 438 -3.24 9.06 35.52
N ALA A 439 -2.17 8.32 35.81
CA ALA A 439 -2.03 6.92 35.39
C ALA A 439 -3.09 5.99 36.00
N ALA A 440 -3.54 6.24 37.23
CA ALA A 440 -4.50 5.39 37.92
C ALA A 440 -5.91 5.52 37.32
N SER A 441 -6.37 6.76 37.09
CA SER A 441 -7.64 7.00 36.41
C SER A 441 -7.58 6.56 34.94
N ALA A 442 -6.43 6.73 34.28
CA ALA A 442 -6.24 6.26 32.91
C ALA A 442 -6.39 4.73 32.81
N LEU A 443 -5.87 3.97 33.78
CA LEU A 443 -6.06 2.53 33.87
C LEU A 443 -7.55 2.16 33.98
N GLN A 444 -8.31 2.85 34.83
CA GLN A 444 -9.75 2.62 34.95
C GLN A 444 -10.49 2.90 33.62
N ALA A 445 -10.14 3.99 32.94
CA ALA A 445 -10.71 4.32 31.64
C ALA A 445 -10.36 3.26 30.57
N LYS A 446 -9.14 2.70 30.59
CA LYS A 446 -8.75 1.58 29.70
C LYS A 446 -9.59 0.33 29.95
N THR A 447 -9.82 -0.04 31.22
CA THR A 447 -10.67 -1.20 31.57
C THR A 447 -12.11 -1.01 31.08
N ILE A 448 -12.68 0.18 31.27
CA ILE A 448 -14.02 0.52 30.74
C ILE A 448 -14.03 0.44 29.21
N ALA A 449 -12.97 0.93 28.55
CA ALA A 449 -12.84 0.86 27.10
C ALA A 449 -12.94 -0.58 26.59
N GLN A 450 -12.28 -1.54 27.26
CA GLN A 450 -12.27 -2.94 26.84
C GLN A 450 -13.65 -3.58 26.82
N ASP A 451 -14.50 -3.27 27.79
CA ASP A 451 -15.87 -3.79 27.80
C ASP A 451 -16.70 -3.23 26.63
N TYR A 452 -16.48 -1.96 26.26
CA TYR A 452 -17.12 -1.37 25.09
C TYR A 452 -16.55 -1.87 23.77
N ILE A 453 -15.23 -2.14 23.71
CA ILE A 453 -14.58 -2.78 22.56
C ILE A 453 -15.15 -4.18 22.36
N ARG A 454 -15.26 -4.99 23.40
CA ARG A 454 -15.84 -6.34 23.31
C ARG A 454 -17.28 -6.30 22.80
N GLN A 455 -18.09 -5.36 23.31
CA GLN A 455 -19.45 -5.13 22.81
C GLN A 455 -19.44 -4.76 21.32
N LEU A 456 -18.53 -3.89 20.88
CA LEU A 456 -18.40 -3.52 19.48
C LEU A 456 -17.99 -4.71 18.60
N GLU A 457 -16.98 -5.48 18.99
CA GLU A 457 -16.51 -6.67 18.27
C GLU A 457 -17.62 -7.70 18.10
N THR A 458 -18.39 -7.96 19.16
CA THR A 458 -19.57 -8.84 19.09
C THR A 458 -20.57 -8.35 18.05
N ARG A 459 -20.91 -7.06 18.05
CA ARG A 459 -21.85 -6.50 17.07
C ARG A 459 -21.32 -6.57 15.63
N VAL A 460 -20.05 -6.28 15.40
CA VAL A 460 -19.45 -6.36 14.05
C VAL A 460 -19.54 -7.78 13.49
N ILE A 461 -19.35 -8.80 14.34
CA ILE A 461 -19.48 -10.20 13.93
C ILE A 461 -20.95 -10.57 13.67
N GLU A 462 -21.85 -10.26 14.61
CA GLU A 462 -23.28 -10.61 14.53
C GLU A 462 -23.95 -10.02 13.29
N GLU A 463 -23.60 -8.79 12.95
CA GLU A 463 -24.21 -8.04 11.84
C GLU A 463 -23.56 -8.33 10.48
N ARG A 464 -22.60 -9.25 10.42
CA ARG A 464 -21.99 -9.81 9.19
C ARG A 464 -21.38 -8.80 8.19
N PHE A 465 -21.07 -7.58 8.63
CA PHE A 465 -20.55 -6.54 7.73
C PHE A 465 -19.29 -6.96 6.97
N LEU A 466 -18.35 -7.65 7.63
CA LEU A 466 -17.08 -8.06 7.02
C LEU A 466 -17.29 -9.18 5.99
N GLN A 467 -18.17 -10.11 6.29
CA GLN A 467 -18.55 -11.22 5.42
C GLN A 467 -19.24 -10.68 4.16
N ASP A 468 -20.27 -9.85 4.34
CA ASP A 468 -21.08 -9.35 3.23
C ASP A 468 -20.24 -8.53 2.24
N ASN A 469 -19.22 -7.82 2.74
CA ASN A 469 -18.34 -7.03 1.87
C ASN A 469 -17.17 -7.86 1.33
N TYR A 470 -16.45 -8.63 2.14
CA TYR A 470 -15.14 -9.19 1.78
C TYR A 470 -15.13 -10.68 1.44
N HIS A 471 -16.27 -11.38 1.53
CA HIS A 471 -16.30 -12.80 1.17
C HIS A 471 -15.78 -13.04 -0.24
N PHE A 472 -15.12 -14.18 -0.41
CA PHE A 472 -14.70 -14.64 -1.72
C PHE A 472 -15.90 -15.24 -2.45
N ASP A 473 -16.31 -14.62 -3.55
CA ASP A 473 -17.34 -15.18 -4.43
C ASP A 473 -16.67 -15.83 -5.65
N PRO A 474 -16.64 -17.18 -5.73
CA PRO A 474 -16.07 -17.89 -6.87
C PRO A 474 -16.88 -17.72 -8.17
N ASN A 475 -18.12 -17.24 -8.08
CA ASN A 475 -18.99 -17.01 -9.23
C ASN A 475 -18.97 -15.55 -9.69
N LEU A 476 -18.22 -14.67 -8.99
CA LEU A 476 -18.08 -13.29 -9.40
C LEU A 476 -17.40 -13.24 -10.77
N SER A 477 -18.11 -12.69 -11.75
CA SER A 477 -17.59 -12.49 -13.10
C SER A 477 -17.02 -11.07 -13.22
N ASP A 478 -15.87 -10.97 -13.88
CA ASP A 478 -15.29 -9.68 -14.22
C ASP A 478 -16.22 -8.95 -15.21
N PRO A 479 -16.73 -7.75 -14.88
CA PRO A 479 -17.59 -7.01 -15.78
C PRO A 479 -16.89 -6.69 -17.11
N LEU A 480 -17.62 -6.88 -18.20
CA LEU A 480 -17.12 -6.59 -19.56
C LEU A 480 -16.73 -5.13 -19.73
N THR A 481 -17.44 -4.21 -19.08
CA THR A 481 -17.17 -2.76 -19.09
C THR A 481 -16.88 -2.29 -17.68
N VAL A 482 -15.73 -1.64 -17.51
CA VAL A 482 -15.36 -0.97 -16.26
C VAL A 482 -15.70 0.50 -16.36
N GLY A 483 -16.40 1.03 -15.36
CA GLY A 483 -16.75 2.44 -15.28
C GLY A 483 -17.29 2.83 -13.91
N PHE A 484 -17.68 4.10 -13.81
CA PHE A 484 -18.38 4.64 -12.65
C PHE A 484 -19.44 5.65 -13.13
N SER A 485 -20.50 5.80 -12.35
CA SER A 485 -21.54 6.81 -12.54
C SER A 485 -21.12 8.18 -11.99
N GLU A 486 -21.75 9.26 -12.47
CA GLU A 486 -21.54 10.60 -11.91
C GLU A 486 -21.84 10.65 -10.39
N ALA A 487 -22.82 9.86 -9.95
CA ALA A 487 -23.14 9.66 -8.54
C ALA A 487 -21.96 9.06 -7.75
N GLU A 488 -21.32 8.02 -8.28
CA GLU A 488 -20.14 7.40 -7.68
C GLU A 488 -18.97 8.36 -7.59
N GLU A 489 -18.71 9.12 -8.64
CA GLU A 489 -17.67 10.15 -8.62
C GLU A 489 -17.94 11.20 -7.54
N LYS A 490 -19.18 11.69 -7.47
CA LYS A 490 -19.59 12.67 -6.47
C LYS A 490 -19.45 12.12 -5.04
N LEU A 491 -19.84 10.86 -4.82
CA LEU A 491 -19.67 10.19 -3.53
C LEU A 491 -18.18 10.03 -3.19
N GLY A 492 -17.36 9.53 -4.13
CA GLY A 492 -15.91 9.38 -3.98
C GLY A 492 -15.19 10.67 -3.60
N ARG A 493 -15.79 11.83 -3.90
CA ARG A 493 -15.29 13.18 -3.59
C ARG A 493 -15.90 13.83 -2.34
N SER A 494 -16.82 13.15 -1.67
CA SER A 494 -17.60 13.72 -0.55
C SER A 494 -16.89 13.69 0.81
N GLY A 495 -15.76 12.98 0.94
CA GLY A 495 -15.14 12.69 2.24
C GLY A 495 -15.85 11.63 3.08
N LEU A 496 -17.08 11.25 2.70
CA LEU A 496 -17.88 10.20 3.34
C LEU A 496 -17.78 8.85 2.60
N TYR A 497 -16.98 8.79 1.54
CA TYR A 497 -16.71 7.54 0.83
C TYR A 497 -15.87 6.61 1.69
N THR A 498 -16.40 5.42 1.94
CA THR A 498 -15.67 4.31 2.53
C THR A 498 -15.31 3.30 1.45
N GLU A 499 -14.12 2.71 1.56
CA GLU A 499 -13.67 1.66 0.65
C GLU A 499 -14.44 0.37 0.96
N ASP A 500 -15.34 -0.02 0.05
CA ASP A 500 -16.05 -1.30 0.06
C ASP A 500 -15.36 -2.32 -0.86
#